data_AF-A0A7C5QBA9-F1
#
_entry.id   AF-A0A7C5QBA9-F1
#
_cell.length_a   1.000
_cell.length_b   1.000
_cell.length_c   1.000
_cell.angle_alpha   90.00
_cell.angle_beta   90.00
_cell.angle_gamma   90.00
#
_symmetry.space_group_name_H-M   'P 1'
#
loop_
_entity.id
_entity.type
_entity.pdbx_description
1 polymer ?
#
loop_
_entity_poly.entity_id
_entity_poly.type
_entity_poly.pdbx_seq_one_letter_code
_entity_poly.pdbx_strand_id
1 'polypeptide(L)'
;MMNKHVDVSRREFMTRMSLLGSLAVACPAVALAERRQSIEKNVSVNGLPDWMDDPHWQTITQVQEVLFPAGDEVPGAADIGATIYLHDAIENPDADAEDKGFIFRGVGWLDGLTQERFDKTFLQLTGVQQETIISVIVKSRAGRNWVSMLLTYTLEALLADPVYGGNKNGAGWKWLEHQPGFPAPSADKTWDKLLQRRYRA
;
A
#
# COMPACT_ATOMS: atom_id res chain seq x y z
N MET A 1 -26.96 9.78 24.62
CA MET A 1 -27.24 8.90 23.46
C MET A 1 -26.09 7.92 23.37
N MET A 2 -26.37 6.62 23.58
CA MET A 2 -25.35 5.57 23.53
C MET A 2 -25.10 5.28 22.04
N ASN A 3 -23.90 5.61 21.54
CA ASN A 3 -23.50 5.21 20.19
C ASN A 3 -23.52 3.68 20.15
N LYS A 4 -24.38 3.09 19.32
CA LYS A 4 -24.32 1.65 19.05
C LYS A 4 -22.97 1.38 18.41
N HIS A 5 -22.12 0.66 19.13
CA HIS A 5 -20.85 0.17 18.61
C HIS A 5 -21.13 -0.77 17.44
N VAL A 6 -20.65 -0.41 16.26
CA VAL A 6 -20.71 -1.27 15.07
C VAL A 6 -19.33 -1.92 14.95
N ASP A 7 -19.18 -3.10 15.54
CA ASP A 7 -18.00 -3.92 15.27
C ASP A 7 -18.14 -4.54 13.88
N VAL A 8 -17.21 -4.20 12.98
CA VAL A 8 -17.15 -4.84 11.66
C VAL A 8 -16.82 -6.33 11.82
N SER A 9 -17.79 -7.17 11.47
CA SER A 9 -17.59 -8.62 11.51
C SER A 9 -16.56 -9.07 10.48
N ARG A 10 -15.92 -10.23 10.68
CA ARG A 10 -15.02 -10.84 9.68
C ARG A 10 -15.67 -10.97 8.30
N ARG A 11 -16.97 -11.31 8.26
CA ARG A 11 -17.74 -11.39 7.02
C ARG A 11 -17.81 -10.03 6.35
N GLU A 12 -18.15 -8.99 7.11
CA GLU A 12 -18.27 -7.63 6.60
C GLU A 12 -16.93 -7.10 6.09
N PHE A 13 -15.85 -7.37 6.81
CA PHE A 13 -14.49 -7.08 6.34
C PHE A 13 -14.22 -7.75 4.99
N MET A 14 -14.47 -9.06 4.86
CA MET A 14 -14.28 -9.77 3.60
C MET A 14 -15.21 -9.27 2.49
N THR A 15 -16.44 -8.85 2.81
CA THR A 15 -17.36 -8.23 1.86
C THR A 15 -16.77 -6.92 1.34
N ARG A 16 -16.32 -6.03 2.23
CA ARG A 16 -15.69 -4.75 1.86
C ARG A 16 -14.42 -4.97 1.02
N MET A 17 -13.61 -5.96 1.38
CA MET A 17 -12.43 -6.35 0.59
C MET A 17 -12.79 -6.93 -0.78
N SER A 18 -13.88 -7.70 -0.90
CA SER A 18 -14.32 -8.26 -2.17
C SER A 18 -14.86 -7.20 -3.15
N LEU A 19 -15.44 -6.12 -2.63
CA LEU A 19 -15.97 -5.01 -3.43
C LEU A 19 -14.86 -4.25 -4.18
N LEU A 20 -13.66 -4.17 -3.62
CA LEU A 20 -12.47 -3.60 -4.29
C LEU A 20 -12.21 -4.25 -5.66
N GLY A 21 -12.28 -5.58 -5.73
CA GLY A 21 -12.07 -6.31 -6.99
C GLY A 21 -13.16 -6.04 -8.04
N SER A 22 -14.36 -5.62 -7.64
CA SER A 22 -15.45 -5.26 -8.55
C SER A 22 -15.46 -3.78 -8.97
N LEU A 23 -14.95 -2.87 -8.13
CA LEU A 23 -14.95 -1.42 -8.40
C LEU A 23 -13.88 -0.98 -9.40
N ALA A 24 -12.74 -1.71 -9.48
CA ALA A 24 -11.71 -1.47 -10.50
C ALA A 24 -12.27 -1.55 -11.94
N VAL A 25 -13.34 -2.33 -12.16
CA VAL A 25 -13.97 -2.52 -13.48
C VAL A 25 -14.92 -1.36 -13.85
N ALA A 26 -15.44 -0.61 -12.88
CA ALA A 26 -16.55 0.33 -13.08
C ALA A 26 -16.17 1.80 -12.92
N CYS A 27 -15.01 2.12 -12.35
CA CYS A 27 -14.59 3.50 -12.13
C CYS A 27 -13.79 4.04 -13.33
N PRO A 28 -14.28 5.04 -14.08
CA PRO A 28 -13.54 5.61 -15.19
C PRO A 28 -12.27 6.30 -14.67
N ALA A 29 -11.13 6.04 -15.32
CA ALA A 29 -9.81 6.54 -14.92
C ALA A 29 -9.74 8.07 -14.67
N VAL A 30 -10.63 8.85 -15.29
CA VAL A 30 -10.74 10.30 -15.10
C VAL A 30 -11.23 10.67 -13.69
N ALA A 31 -12.21 9.95 -13.14
CA ALA A 31 -12.72 10.20 -11.79
C ALA A 31 -11.67 9.87 -10.71
N LEU A 32 -10.87 8.83 -10.94
CA LEU A 32 -9.72 8.49 -10.09
C LEU A 32 -8.63 9.56 -10.13
N ALA A 33 -8.36 10.13 -11.31
CA ALA A 33 -7.38 11.21 -11.48
C ALA A 33 -7.81 12.52 -10.81
N GLU A 34 -9.08 12.90 -10.92
CA GLU A 34 -9.63 14.09 -10.25
C GLU A 34 -9.58 13.95 -8.73
N ARG A 35 -9.86 12.75 -8.21
CA ARG A 35 -9.73 12.46 -6.78
C ARG A 35 -8.28 12.56 -6.30
N ARG A 36 -7.33 11.98 -7.04
CA ARG A 36 -5.88 12.10 -6.72
C ARG A 36 -5.44 13.56 -6.59
N GLN A 37 -5.87 14.43 -7.50
CA GLN A 37 -5.57 15.88 -7.43
C GLN A 37 -6.18 16.57 -6.19
N SER A 38 -7.37 16.15 -5.76
CA SER A 38 -8.01 16.72 -4.55
C SER A 38 -7.38 16.23 -3.24
N ILE A 39 -6.82 15.03 -3.21
CA ILE A 39 -6.04 14.49 -2.08
C ILE A 39 -4.67 15.16 -2.01
N GLU A 40 -3.99 15.33 -3.14
CA GLU A 40 -2.71 16.06 -3.23
C GLU A 40 -2.81 17.49 -2.68
N LYS A 41 -3.93 18.17 -2.95
CA LYS A 41 -4.18 19.54 -2.46
C LYS A 41 -4.30 19.64 -0.93
N ASN A 42 -4.58 18.54 -0.24
CA ASN A 42 -4.71 18.48 1.23
C ASN A 42 -3.47 17.90 1.93
N VAL A 43 -2.47 17.44 1.18
CA VAL A 43 -1.23 16.85 1.71
C VAL A 43 -0.05 17.76 1.35
N SER A 44 0.21 18.76 2.17
CA SER A 44 1.51 19.43 2.16
C SER A 44 1.83 19.96 3.55
N VAL A 45 2.70 19.22 4.24
CA VAL A 45 3.55 19.80 5.30
C VAL A 45 5.01 19.37 5.14
N ASN A 46 5.33 18.26 4.46
CA ASN A 46 6.70 17.92 4.05
C ASN A 46 6.65 17.26 2.66
N GLY A 47 7.63 17.54 1.79
CA GLY A 47 7.75 16.89 0.48
C GLY A 47 7.85 15.37 0.61
N LEU A 48 7.59 14.65 -0.50
CA LEU A 48 7.82 13.21 -0.54
C LEU A 48 9.31 12.91 -0.30
N PRO A 49 9.67 11.79 0.33
CA PRO A 49 11.06 11.41 0.53
C PRO A 49 11.80 11.21 -0.80
N ASP A 50 13.09 11.57 -0.85
CA ASP A 50 13.94 11.47 -2.06
C ASP A 50 13.97 10.06 -2.69
N TRP A 51 13.85 9.01 -1.88
CA TRP A 51 13.84 7.62 -2.37
C TRP A 51 12.60 7.28 -3.21
N MET A 52 11.54 8.09 -3.17
CA MET A 52 10.37 7.90 -4.04
C MET A 52 10.65 8.22 -5.52
N ASP A 53 11.80 8.84 -5.81
CA ASP A 53 12.26 9.05 -7.19
C ASP A 53 12.92 7.79 -7.79
N ASP A 54 13.17 6.74 -7.00
CA ASP A 54 13.69 5.47 -7.50
C ASP A 54 12.61 4.75 -8.35
N PRO A 55 12.90 4.39 -9.62
CA PRO A 55 11.97 3.69 -10.50
C PRO A 55 11.43 2.38 -9.91
N HIS A 56 12.20 1.65 -9.12
CA HIS A 56 11.72 0.42 -8.49
C HIS A 56 10.65 0.72 -7.44
N TRP A 57 10.83 1.77 -6.64
CA TRP A 57 9.84 2.21 -5.67
C TRP A 57 8.57 2.72 -6.35
N GLN A 58 8.70 3.46 -7.46
CA GLN A 58 7.55 3.88 -8.26
C GLN A 58 6.77 2.68 -8.82
N THR A 59 7.48 1.66 -9.32
CA THR A 59 6.85 0.41 -9.77
C THR A 59 6.14 -0.31 -8.63
N ILE A 60 6.75 -0.42 -7.45
CA ILE A 60 6.12 -1.01 -6.26
C ILE A 60 4.87 -0.23 -5.87
N THR A 61 4.92 1.11 -5.81
CA THR A 61 3.75 1.97 -5.55
C THR A 61 2.64 1.67 -6.53
N GLN A 62 2.95 1.61 -7.82
CA GLN A 62 1.96 1.35 -8.86
C GLN A 62 1.36 -0.06 -8.71
N VAL A 63 2.15 -1.06 -8.34
CA VAL A 63 1.64 -2.42 -8.07
C VAL A 63 0.71 -2.42 -6.86
N GLN A 64 1.08 -1.77 -5.75
CA GLN A 64 0.20 -1.68 -4.57
C GLN A 64 -1.12 -0.98 -4.92
N GLU A 65 -1.08 0.06 -5.76
CA GLU A 65 -2.28 0.76 -6.24
C GLU A 65 -3.17 -0.13 -7.12
N VAL A 66 -2.57 -1.00 -7.96
CA VAL A 66 -3.33 -2.00 -8.74
C VAL A 66 -3.95 -3.06 -7.82
N LEU A 67 -3.27 -3.45 -6.75
CA LEU A 67 -3.76 -4.45 -5.79
C LEU A 67 -4.85 -3.89 -4.85
N PHE A 68 -4.77 -2.60 -4.53
CA PHE A 68 -5.67 -1.91 -3.61
C PHE A 68 -6.02 -0.52 -4.16
N PRO A 69 -6.86 -0.45 -5.22
CA PRO A 69 -7.19 0.81 -5.89
C PRO A 69 -8.15 1.66 -5.04
N ALA A 70 -8.02 2.98 -5.15
CA ALA A 70 -9.01 3.90 -4.58
C ALA A 70 -10.37 3.75 -5.29
N GLY A 71 -11.46 3.98 -4.54
CA GLY A 71 -12.82 4.08 -5.06
C GLY A 71 -13.64 5.08 -4.24
N ASP A 72 -14.86 5.43 -4.66
CA ASP A 72 -15.67 6.53 -4.09
C ASP A 72 -15.66 6.64 -2.56
N GLU A 73 -15.84 5.54 -1.83
CA GLU A 73 -15.77 5.52 -0.36
C GLU A 73 -14.67 4.62 0.18
N VAL A 74 -13.76 4.18 -0.70
CA VAL A 74 -12.71 3.21 -0.38
C VAL A 74 -11.34 3.88 -0.56
N PRO A 75 -10.48 3.92 0.47
CA PRO A 75 -9.14 4.48 0.31
C PRO A 75 -8.30 3.58 -0.62
N GLY A 76 -7.41 4.18 -1.40
CA GLY A 76 -6.41 3.45 -2.18
C GLY A 76 -5.11 3.20 -1.42
N ALA A 77 -4.18 2.46 -2.02
CA ALA A 77 -2.86 2.20 -1.45
C ALA A 77 -2.11 3.50 -1.14
N ALA A 78 -2.23 4.51 -2.00
CA ALA A 78 -1.66 5.83 -1.77
C ALA A 78 -2.30 6.56 -0.57
N ASP A 79 -3.63 6.46 -0.40
CA ASP A 79 -4.37 7.11 0.69
C ASP A 79 -3.96 6.61 2.06
N ILE A 80 -3.59 5.33 2.14
CA ILE A 80 -3.16 4.66 3.37
C ILE A 80 -1.65 4.68 3.57
N GLY A 81 -0.87 5.28 2.67
CA GLY A 81 0.59 5.33 2.78
C GLY A 81 1.28 3.96 2.63
N ALA A 82 0.72 3.06 1.81
CA ALA A 82 1.19 1.67 1.69
C ALA A 82 2.67 1.54 1.32
N THR A 83 3.16 2.38 0.41
CA THR A 83 4.59 2.33 0.01
C THR A 83 5.51 2.87 1.09
N ILE A 84 5.09 3.92 1.82
CA ILE A 84 5.88 4.47 2.93
C ILE A 84 6.02 3.42 4.03
N TYR A 85 4.91 2.77 4.40
CA TYR A 85 4.92 1.69 5.37
C TYR A 85 5.83 0.54 4.94
N LEU A 86 5.72 0.09 3.68
CA LEU A 86 6.56 -0.97 3.14
C LEU A 86 8.05 -0.58 3.16
N HIS A 87 8.37 0.65 2.75
CA HIS A 87 9.74 1.16 2.79
C HIS A 87 10.31 1.08 4.21
N ASP A 88 9.61 1.64 5.20
CA ASP A 88 10.08 1.64 6.59
C ASP A 88 10.19 0.21 7.16
N ALA A 89 9.31 -0.70 6.74
CA ALA A 89 9.32 -2.10 7.16
C ALA A 89 10.52 -2.91 6.61
N ILE A 90 11.05 -2.58 5.44
CA ILE A 90 12.12 -3.37 4.79
C ILE A 90 13.48 -2.68 4.74
N GLU A 91 13.53 -1.37 4.98
CA GLU A 91 14.75 -0.56 4.97
C GLU A 91 15.31 -0.30 6.39
N ASN A 92 14.64 -0.79 7.44
CA ASN A 92 15.17 -0.69 8.79
C ASN A 92 16.34 -1.66 9.03
N PRO A 93 17.25 -1.37 9.98
CA PRO A 93 18.46 -2.17 10.19
C PRO A 93 18.22 -3.62 10.63
N ASP A 94 17.07 -3.91 11.23
CA ASP A 94 16.71 -5.24 11.73
C ASP A 94 15.83 -6.03 10.73
N ALA A 95 15.54 -5.45 9.56
CA ALA A 95 14.71 -6.06 8.54
C ALA A 95 15.37 -7.30 7.94
N ASP A 96 14.56 -8.27 7.54
CA ASP A 96 15.04 -9.45 6.83
C ASP A 96 15.54 -9.06 5.43
N ALA A 97 16.85 -9.21 5.21
CA ALA A 97 17.47 -8.93 3.93
C ALA A 97 16.93 -9.83 2.79
N GLU A 98 16.41 -11.02 3.11
CA GLU A 98 15.80 -11.92 2.14
C GLU A 98 14.50 -11.33 1.58
N ASP A 99 13.65 -10.77 2.43
CA ASP A 99 12.37 -10.14 2.05
C ASP A 99 12.62 -8.94 1.14
N LYS A 100 13.53 -8.04 1.54
CA LYS A 100 13.95 -6.90 0.70
C LYS A 100 14.43 -7.39 -0.66
N GLY A 101 15.35 -8.36 -0.68
CA GLY A 101 15.86 -8.92 -1.91
C GLY A 101 14.77 -9.55 -2.78
N PHE A 102 13.79 -10.22 -2.18
CA PHE A 102 12.68 -10.86 -2.89
C PHE A 102 11.72 -9.83 -3.50
N ILE A 103 11.44 -8.72 -2.81
CA ILE A 103 10.63 -7.60 -3.34
C ILE A 103 11.26 -7.04 -4.62
N PHE A 104 12.53 -6.65 -4.58
CA PHE A 104 13.19 -6.02 -5.73
C PHE A 104 13.44 -6.99 -6.89
N ARG A 105 13.68 -8.29 -6.62
CA ARG A 105 13.71 -9.30 -7.68
C ARG A 105 12.37 -9.42 -8.41
N GLY A 106 11.26 -9.33 -7.69
CA GLY A 106 9.94 -9.37 -8.31
C GLY A 106 9.63 -8.16 -9.20
N VAL A 107 10.16 -6.98 -8.88
CA VAL A 107 10.13 -5.82 -9.79
C VAL A 107 10.83 -6.16 -11.11
N GLY A 108 12.03 -6.76 -11.05
CA GLY A 108 12.74 -7.20 -12.25
C GLY A 108 11.98 -8.25 -13.09
N TRP A 109 11.26 -9.17 -12.44
CA TRP A 109 10.40 -10.14 -13.15
C TRP A 109 9.22 -9.46 -13.85
N LEU A 110 8.60 -8.49 -13.16
CA LEU A 110 7.52 -7.69 -13.72
C LEU A 110 8.00 -6.91 -14.94
N ASP A 111 9.13 -6.20 -14.80
CA ASP A 111 9.71 -5.39 -15.88
C ASP A 111 10.04 -6.25 -17.10
N GLY A 112 10.69 -7.40 -16.91
CA GLY A 112 10.97 -8.35 -17.99
C GLY A 112 9.71 -8.81 -18.72
N LEU A 113 8.64 -9.12 -17.97
CA LEU A 113 7.36 -9.52 -18.54
C LEU A 113 6.68 -8.36 -19.30
N THR A 114 6.76 -7.14 -18.79
CA THR A 114 6.19 -5.97 -19.47
C THR A 114 6.93 -5.62 -20.76
N GLN A 115 8.26 -5.74 -20.75
CA GLN A 115 9.08 -5.52 -21.92
C GLN A 115 8.77 -6.56 -23.00
N GLU A 116 8.66 -7.84 -22.65
CA GLU A 116 8.32 -8.93 -23.59
C GLU A 116 6.96 -8.71 -24.25
N ARG A 117 5.96 -8.25 -23.49
CA ARG A 117 4.56 -8.18 -23.94
C ARG A 117 4.19 -6.88 -24.63
N PHE A 118 4.81 -5.77 -24.22
CA PHE A 118 4.39 -4.43 -24.61
C PHE A 118 5.53 -3.50 -25.04
N ASP A 119 6.79 -3.93 -24.96
CA ASP A 119 7.98 -3.11 -25.22
C ASP A 119 8.02 -1.82 -24.39
N LYS A 120 7.52 -1.92 -23.15
CA LYS A 120 7.32 -0.80 -22.21
C LYS A 120 7.61 -1.26 -20.79
N THR A 121 7.96 -0.29 -19.93
CA THR A 121 7.98 -0.47 -18.47
C THR A 121 6.56 -0.59 -17.92
N PHE A 122 6.41 -1.17 -16.72
CA PHE A 122 5.11 -1.29 -16.06
C PHE A 122 4.41 0.07 -15.84
N LEU A 123 5.18 1.12 -15.53
CA LEU A 123 4.68 2.49 -15.32
C LEU A 123 4.11 3.13 -16.58
N GLN A 124 4.52 2.67 -17.77
CA GLN A 124 4.04 3.18 -19.06
C GLN A 124 2.80 2.45 -19.59
N LEU A 125 2.32 1.43 -18.87
CA LEU A 125 1.13 0.67 -19.23
C LEU A 125 -0.15 1.37 -18.77
N THR A 126 -1.27 1.09 -19.45
CA THR A 126 -2.60 1.50 -18.97
C THR A 126 -3.02 0.64 -17.77
N GLY A 127 -3.97 1.10 -16.95
CA GLY A 127 -4.45 0.33 -15.79
C GLY A 127 -4.90 -1.10 -16.15
N VAL A 128 -5.65 -1.25 -17.26
CA VAL A 128 -6.07 -2.57 -17.76
C VAL A 128 -4.89 -3.46 -18.17
N GLN A 129 -3.85 -2.87 -18.77
CA GLN A 129 -2.62 -3.60 -19.11
C GLN A 129 -1.84 -4.00 -17.86
N GLN A 130 -1.77 -3.14 -16.84
CA GLN A 130 -1.15 -3.44 -15.56
C GLN A 130 -1.86 -4.62 -14.86
N GLU A 131 -3.18 -4.58 -14.75
CA GLU A 131 -3.99 -5.68 -14.20
C GLU A 131 -3.79 -6.99 -14.97
N THR A 132 -3.69 -6.92 -16.30
CA THR A 132 -3.42 -8.07 -17.16
C THR A 132 -2.05 -8.68 -16.85
N ILE A 133 -1.02 -7.84 -16.71
CA ILE A 133 0.33 -8.30 -16.37
C ILE A 133 0.38 -8.92 -14.97
N ILE A 134 -0.27 -8.31 -13.98
CA ILE A 134 -0.38 -8.89 -12.63
C ILE A 134 -1.12 -10.24 -12.69
N SER A 135 -2.19 -10.35 -13.48
CA SER A 135 -2.91 -11.62 -13.68
C SER A 135 -2.05 -12.71 -14.34
N VAL A 136 -1.04 -12.33 -15.13
CA VAL A 136 -0.06 -13.26 -15.70
C VAL A 136 1.02 -13.63 -14.67
N ILE A 137 1.55 -12.66 -13.91
CA ILE A 137 2.64 -12.91 -12.95
C ILE A 137 2.22 -13.91 -11.87
N VAL A 138 0.97 -13.81 -11.40
CA VAL A 138 0.36 -14.73 -10.41
C VAL A 138 0.10 -16.14 -10.93
N LYS A 139 0.40 -16.45 -12.20
CA LYS A 139 0.36 -17.85 -12.67
C LYS A 139 1.57 -18.65 -12.20
N SER A 140 2.69 -18.00 -11.95
CA SER A 140 3.88 -18.63 -11.37
C SER A 140 3.81 -18.69 -9.83
N ARG A 141 4.48 -19.68 -9.21
CA ARG A 141 4.57 -19.74 -7.74
C ARG A 141 5.30 -18.52 -7.17
N ALA A 142 6.41 -18.13 -7.77
CA ALA A 142 7.21 -17.00 -7.34
C ALA A 142 6.42 -15.67 -7.44
N GLY A 143 5.74 -15.43 -8.57
CA GLY A 143 4.92 -14.25 -8.76
C GLY A 143 3.72 -14.19 -7.82
N ARG A 144 3.05 -15.32 -7.51
CA ARG A 144 2.02 -15.35 -6.46
C ARG A 144 2.55 -14.94 -5.10
N ASN A 145 3.69 -15.51 -4.69
CA ASN A 145 4.28 -15.20 -3.40
C ASN A 145 4.68 -13.72 -3.33
N TRP A 146 5.23 -13.17 -4.41
CA TRP A 146 5.62 -11.76 -4.50
C TRP A 146 4.41 -10.83 -4.40
N VAL A 147 3.36 -11.06 -5.20
CA VAL A 147 2.11 -10.27 -5.13
C VAL A 147 1.45 -10.41 -3.75
N SER A 148 1.44 -11.62 -3.18
CA SER A 148 0.89 -11.85 -1.84
C SER A 148 1.63 -11.05 -0.78
N MET A 149 2.96 -10.98 -0.86
CA MET A 149 3.76 -10.22 0.09
C MET A 149 3.49 -8.71 -0.01
N LEU A 150 3.42 -8.15 -1.24
CA LEU A 150 3.06 -6.75 -1.44
C LEU A 150 1.64 -6.44 -0.93
N LEU A 151 0.70 -7.36 -1.14
CA LEU A 151 -0.66 -7.23 -0.60
C LEU A 151 -0.66 -7.29 0.93
N THR A 152 0.12 -8.19 1.54
CA THR A 152 0.27 -8.26 3.01
C THR A 152 0.73 -6.92 3.58
N TYR A 153 1.82 -6.35 3.06
CA TYR A 153 2.31 -5.04 3.53
C TYR A 153 1.31 -3.90 3.26
N THR A 154 0.51 -3.99 2.20
CA THR A 154 -0.56 -3.02 1.93
C THR A 154 -1.68 -3.11 2.98
N LEU A 155 -2.05 -4.32 3.39
CA LEU A 155 -3.04 -4.54 4.44
C LEU A 155 -2.50 -4.20 5.84
N GLU A 156 -1.21 -4.46 6.09
CA GLU A 156 -0.56 -3.99 7.31
C GLU A 156 -0.56 -2.47 7.37
N ALA A 157 -0.21 -1.79 6.28
CA ALA A 157 -0.30 -0.35 6.19
C ALA A 157 -1.74 0.15 6.43
N LEU A 158 -2.76 -0.52 5.91
CA LEU A 158 -4.17 -0.17 6.13
C LEU A 158 -4.56 -0.19 7.62
N LEU A 159 -4.00 -1.14 8.39
CA LEU A 159 -4.40 -1.44 9.76
C LEU A 159 -3.48 -0.82 10.81
N ALA A 160 -2.24 -0.50 10.45
CA ALA A 160 -1.23 0.03 11.34
C ALA A 160 -1.65 1.35 12.00
N ASP A 161 -1.01 1.67 13.14
CA ASP A 161 -1.11 3.01 13.70
C ASP A 161 -0.38 4.00 12.76
N PRO A 162 -0.96 5.20 12.51
CA PRO A 162 -0.36 6.21 11.64
C PRO A 162 1.09 6.57 11.97
N VAL A 163 1.52 6.37 13.21
CA VAL A 163 2.89 6.62 13.66
C VAL A 163 3.95 5.74 12.95
N TYR A 164 3.54 4.62 12.35
CA TYR A 164 4.42 3.74 11.56
C TYR A 164 4.45 4.08 10.06
N GLY A 165 3.92 5.23 9.64
CA GLY A 165 3.92 5.66 8.23
C GLY A 165 2.79 5.09 7.37
N GLY A 166 2.15 4.01 7.82
CA GLY A 166 0.90 3.48 7.25
C GLY A 166 -0.34 4.24 7.73
N ASN A 167 -1.52 3.78 7.31
CA ASN A 167 -2.85 4.23 7.69
C ASN A 167 -2.96 5.75 7.84
N LYS A 168 -2.41 6.46 6.86
CA LYS A 168 -2.31 7.93 6.90
C LYS A 168 -3.66 8.56 7.25
N ASN A 169 -3.65 9.47 8.23
CA ASN A 169 -4.84 10.14 8.76
C ASN A 169 -5.94 9.19 9.30
N GLY A 170 -5.60 7.95 9.62
CA GLY A 170 -6.54 6.90 10.02
C GLY A 170 -7.51 6.49 8.91
N ALA A 171 -7.14 6.65 7.63
CA ALA A 171 -8.02 6.40 6.49
C ALA A 171 -8.57 4.97 6.47
N GLY A 172 -7.72 3.96 6.72
CA GLY A 172 -8.13 2.58 6.83
C GLY A 172 -9.05 2.32 8.01
N TRP A 173 -8.75 2.92 9.17
CA TRP A 173 -9.63 2.80 10.34
C TRP A 173 -10.99 3.42 10.12
N LYS A 174 -11.07 4.60 9.50
CA LYS A 174 -12.34 5.24 9.14
C LYS A 174 -13.15 4.36 8.20
N TRP A 175 -12.51 3.82 7.16
CA TRP A 175 -13.17 2.94 6.19
C TRP A 175 -13.67 1.64 6.81
N LEU A 176 -12.90 1.07 7.73
CA LEU A 176 -13.25 -0.18 8.44
C LEU A 176 -14.09 0.07 9.70
N GLU A 177 -14.46 1.31 9.99
CA GLU A 177 -15.09 1.72 11.26
C GLU A 177 -14.34 1.19 12.50
N HIS A 178 -13.02 0.99 12.36
CA HIS A 178 -12.16 0.41 13.38
C HIS A 178 -11.90 1.41 14.50
N GLN A 179 -12.05 0.95 15.74
CA GLN A 179 -11.65 1.69 16.93
C GLN A 179 -10.30 1.17 17.42
N PRO A 180 -9.23 1.97 17.33
CA PRO A 180 -7.92 1.56 17.81
C PRO A 180 -7.88 1.53 19.35
N GLY A 181 -6.88 0.83 19.89
CA GLY A 181 -6.59 0.85 21.32
C GLY A 181 -5.96 2.17 21.77
N PHE A 182 -6.26 2.60 23.01
CA PHE A 182 -5.68 3.79 23.62
C PHE A 182 -4.92 3.46 24.92
N PRO A 183 -3.81 4.17 25.22
CA PRO A 183 -3.21 5.23 24.41
C PRO A 183 -2.48 4.67 23.17
N ALA A 184 -2.52 5.43 22.08
CA ALA A 184 -1.70 5.14 20.91
C ALA A 184 -0.21 5.36 21.23
N PRO A 185 0.72 4.64 20.57
CA PRO A 185 2.14 4.92 20.70
C PRO A 185 2.46 6.35 20.27
N SER A 186 3.24 7.06 21.08
CA SER A 186 3.75 8.38 20.70
C SER A 186 4.85 8.24 19.66
N ALA A 187 5.03 9.26 18.82
CA ALA A 187 6.04 9.26 17.74
C ALA A 187 7.49 9.03 18.21
N ASP A 188 7.78 9.25 19.49
CA ASP A 188 9.09 9.00 20.09
C ASP A 188 9.25 7.59 20.68
N LYS A 189 8.21 6.75 20.59
CA LYS A 189 8.15 5.38 21.12
C LYS A 189 7.89 4.33 20.03
N THR A 190 8.17 4.65 18.77
CA THR A 190 8.25 3.64 17.72
C THR A 190 9.49 2.76 17.89
N TRP A 191 9.47 1.56 17.29
CA TRP A 191 10.57 0.61 17.36
C TRP A 191 11.93 1.25 17.05
N ASP A 192 12.05 1.96 15.92
CA ASP A 192 13.32 2.58 15.51
C ASP A 192 13.84 3.61 16.51
N LYS A 193 12.93 4.41 17.10
CA LYS A 193 13.31 5.40 18.11
C LYS A 193 13.76 4.73 19.41
N LEU A 194 13.14 3.62 19.78
CA LEU A 194 13.54 2.82 20.95
C LEU A 194 14.89 2.14 20.71
N LEU A 195 15.12 1.61 19.51
CA LEU A 195 16.38 0.98 19.12
C LEU A 195 17.54 2.00 19.15
N GLN A 196 17.33 3.19 18.58
CA GLN A 196 18.30 4.28 18.63
C GLN A 196 18.62 4.71 20.08
N ARG A 197 17.64 4.70 20.98
CA ARG A 197 17.87 4.99 22.40
C ARG A 197 18.70 3.90 23.07
N ARG A 198 18.42 2.62 22.79
CA ARG A 198 19.16 1.48 23.36
C ARG A 198 20.65 1.51 23.02
N TYR A 199 21.01 1.90 21.81
CA TYR A 199 22.41 1.95 21.36
C TYR A 199 23.12 3.29 21.60
N ARG A 200 22.42 4.29 22.17
CA ARG A 200 23.00 5.59 22.57
C ARG A 200 23.37 5.69 24.05
N ALA A 201 23.07 4.67 24.85
CA ALA A 201 23.44 4.55 26.26
C ALA A 201 24.66 3.63 26.41
#